data_AF-R3W817-F1
#
_entry.id   AF-R3W817-F1
#
_cell.length_a   1.000
_cell.length_b   1.000
_cell.length_c   1.000
_cell.angle_alpha   90.00
_cell.angle_beta   90.00
_cell.angle_gamma   90.00
#
_symmetry.space_group_name_H-M   'P 1'
#
loop_
_entity.id
_entity.type
_entity.pdbx_description
1 polymer ?
#
loop_
_entity_poly.entity_id
_entity_poly.type
_entity_poly.pdbx_seq_one_letter_code
_entity_poly.pdbx_strand_id
1 'polypeptide(L)'
;MFDERQFIYEQMRLIIDERRELTKIYYELKERLQHLGQKDSNPTKEATFTNKQKLAIDIENQQYFLNKKNQVNQNIYQRIVSISKESHVPMTNRELFEQLTEKYHLSVSYNNLTNNILSRMNQDSSCKVERAYRDYWQYRMK
;
A
#
# COMPACT_ATOMS: atom_id res chain seq x y z
N MET A 1 22.18 31.35 50.55
CA MET A 1 20.98 30.52 50.30
C MET A 1 20.63 30.76 48.85
N PHE A 2 20.89 29.80 47.96
CA PHE A 2 20.61 29.98 46.53
C PHE A 2 19.10 30.09 46.34
N ASP A 3 18.62 31.18 45.72
CA ASP A 3 17.19 31.40 45.49
C ASP A 3 16.76 30.52 44.31
N GLU A 4 16.24 29.35 44.62
CA GLU A 4 15.73 28.34 43.67
C GLU A 4 14.79 28.96 42.62
N ARG A 5 14.06 30.01 43.00
CA ARG A 5 13.22 30.79 42.08
C ARG A 5 14.04 31.41 40.94
N GLN A 6 15.20 31.99 41.25
CA GLN A 6 16.06 32.61 40.25
C GLN A 6 16.61 31.58 39.25
N PHE A 7 16.98 30.40 39.75
CA PHE A 7 17.42 29.30 38.89
C PHE A 7 16.29 28.84 37.96
N ILE A 8 15.07 28.67 38.49
CA ILE A 8 13.90 28.30 37.68
C ILE A 8 13.60 29.36 36.62
N TYR A 9 13.68 30.65 36.95
CA TYR A 9 13.49 31.73 35.98
C TYR A 9 14.53 31.68 34.83
N GLU A 10 15.78 31.37 35.16
CA GLU A 10 16.84 31.23 34.16
C GLU A 10 16.59 30.02 33.24
N GLN A 11 16.18 28.88 33.80
CA GLN A 11 15.79 27.71 33.01
C GLN A 11 14.60 28.00 32.09
N MET A 12 13.56 28.69 32.59
CA MET A 12 12.42 29.09 31.77
C MET A 12 12.82 30.02 30.62
N ARG A 13 13.76 30.94 30.87
CA ARG A 13 14.28 31.83 29.82
C ARG A 13 15.02 31.05 28.73
N LEU A 14 15.88 30.11 29.12
CA LEU A 14 16.61 29.25 28.17
C LEU A 14 15.65 28.45 27.29
N ILE A 15 14.60 27.87 27.87
CA ILE A 15 13.55 27.15 27.12
C ILE A 15 12.85 28.07 26.10
N ILE A 16 12.57 29.32 26.48
CA ILE A 16 11.94 30.28 25.57
C ILE A 16 12.86 30.61 24.39
N ASP A 17 14.15 30.78 24.65
CA ASP A 17 15.13 31.10 23.62
C ASP A 17 15.36 29.90 22.68
N GLU A 18 15.45 28.67 23.21
CA GLU A 18 15.48 27.45 22.39
C GLU A 18 14.22 27.29 21.53
N ARG A 19 13.04 27.58 22.10
CA ARG A 19 11.77 27.52 21.34
C ARG A 19 11.77 28.53 20.20
N ARG A 20 12.37 29.71 20.37
CA ARG A 20 12.49 30.72 19.31
C ARG A 20 13.39 30.23 18.19
N GLU A 21 14.55 29.66 18.50
CA GLU A 21 15.45 29.10 17.50
C GLU A 21 14.83 27.93 16.74
N LEU A 22 14.16 26.99 17.43
CA LEU A 22 13.43 25.90 16.79
C LEU A 22 12.33 26.43 15.85
N THR A 23 11.63 27.48 16.26
CA THR A 23 10.60 28.12 15.44
C THR A 23 11.21 28.71 14.16
N LYS A 24 12.36 29.39 14.28
CA LYS A 24 13.08 29.96 13.14
C LYS A 24 13.52 28.87 12.16
N ILE A 25 14.18 27.82 12.66
CA ILE A 25 14.61 26.67 11.85
C ILE A 25 13.41 26.02 11.14
N TYR A 26 12.27 25.86 11.84
CA TYR A 26 11.06 25.33 11.24
C TYR A 26 10.59 26.15 10.03
N TYR A 27 10.55 27.48 10.15
CA TYR A 27 10.12 28.33 9.04
C TYR A 27 11.14 28.35 7.89
N GLU A 28 12.45 28.37 8.17
CA GLU A 28 13.49 28.25 7.14
C GLU A 28 13.38 26.93 6.35
N LEU A 29 13.15 25.81 7.04
CA LEU A 29 12.94 24.51 6.41
C LEU A 29 11.64 24.47 5.60
N LYS A 30 10.56 25.07 6.12
CA LYS A 30 9.28 25.19 5.42
C LYS A 30 9.44 25.99 4.12
N GLU A 31 10.13 27.12 4.16
CA GLU A 31 10.43 27.90 2.95
C GLU A 31 11.27 27.08 1.98
N ARG A 32 12.33 26.41 2.45
CA ARG A 32 13.15 25.55 1.58
C ARG A 32 12.32 24.45 0.91
N LEU A 33 11.38 23.84 1.63
CA LEU A 33 10.49 22.82 1.10
C LEU A 33 9.54 23.39 0.04
N GLN A 34 9.04 24.62 0.22
CA GLN A 34 8.24 25.31 -0.79
C GLN A 34 9.05 25.59 -2.06
N HIS A 35 10.31 26.03 -1.92
CA HIS A 35 11.20 26.26 -3.08
C HIS A 35 11.55 24.97 -3.82
N LEU A 36 11.68 23.84 -3.13
CA LEU A 36 11.87 22.53 -3.76
C LEU A 36 10.64 22.10 -4.56
N GLY A 37 9.44 22.26 -3.99
CA GLY A 37 8.18 22.00 -4.72
C GLY A 37 7.99 22.92 -5.93
N GLN A 38 8.47 24.17 -5.87
CA GLN A 38 8.48 25.09 -7.02
C GLN A 38 9.49 24.71 -8.11
N LYS A 39 10.64 24.12 -7.75
CA LYS A 39 11.61 23.61 -8.74
C LYS A 39 11.08 22.44 -9.55
N ASP A 40 10.26 21.58 -8.94
CA ASP A 40 9.52 20.52 -9.64
C ASP A 40 8.37 21.06 -10.51
N SER A 41 7.99 22.33 -10.31
CA SER A 41 6.94 23.03 -11.05
C SER A 41 7.46 24.25 -11.81
N ASN A 42 8.71 24.20 -12.30
CA ASN A 42 9.11 25.07 -13.40
C ASN A 42 8.13 24.86 -14.57
N PRO A 43 7.38 25.89 -15.00
CA PRO A 43 6.51 25.78 -16.14
C PRO A 43 7.41 25.77 -17.37
N THR A 44 7.80 24.57 -17.81
CA THR A 44 8.18 24.39 -19.20
C THR A 44 6.94 24.80 -19.97
N LYS A 45 7.02 26.00 -20.58
CA LYS A 45 6.22 26.54 -21.68
C LYS A 45 4.88 25.83 -21.84
N GLU A 46 3.77 26.56 -21.68
CA GLU A 46 2.43 26.15 -22.09
C GLU A 46 2.44 25.66 -23.55
N ALA A 47 2.88 24.44 -23.77
CA ALA A 47 2.52 23.64 -24.90
C ALA A 47 1.09 23.27 -24.57
N THR A 48 0.16 23.80 -25.35
CA THR A 48 -1.22 23.35 -25.39
C THR A 48 -1.21 21.84 -25.58
N PHE A 49 -1.19 21.10 -24.47
CA PHE A 49 -1.31 19.65 -24.47
C PHE A 49 -2.67 19.34 -25.05
N THR A 50 -2.67 18.92 -26.32
CA THR A 50 -3.89 18.47 -26.99
C THR A 50 -4.55 17.39 -26.12
N ASN A 51 -5.89 17.35 -26.10
CA ASN A 51 -6.64 16.36 -25.30
C ASN A 51 -6.16 14.91 -25.51
N LYS A 52 -5.56 14.61 -26.68
CA LYS A 52 -4.95 13.31 -27.00
C LYS A 52 -3.74 12.96 -26.15
N GLN A 53 -2.88 13.92 -25.80
CA GLN A 53 -1.70 13.67 -24.98
C GLN A 53 -2.04 13.50 -23.50
N LYS A 54 -3.03 14.25 -22.98
CA LYS A 54 -3.58 14.02 -21.63
C LYS A 54 -4.20 12.63 -21.51
N LEU A 55 -4.99 12.24 -22.52
CA LEU A 55 -5.57 10.90 -22.59
C LEU A 55 -4.51 9.80 -22.62
N ALA A 56 -3.40 10.00 -23.34
CA ALA A 56 -2.30 9.04 -23.40
C ALA A 56 -1.62 8.84 -22.03
N ILE A 57 -1.37 9.92 -21.31
CA ILE A 57 -0.81 9.88 -19.95
C ILE A 57 -1.79 9.23 -18.97
N ASP A 58 -3.09 9.53 -19.08
CA ASP A 58 -4.12 8.90 -18.25
C ASP A 58 -4.23 7.40 -18.52
N ILE A 59 -4.14 6.97 -19.78
CA ILE A 59 -4.10 5.54 -20.14
C ILE A 59 -2.86 4.88 -19.55
N GLU A 60 -1.68 5.50 -19.67
CA GLU A 60 -0.44 4.96 -19.12
C GLU A 60 -0.52 4.79 -17.59
N ASN A 61 -1.05 5.80 -16.89
CA ASN A 61 -1.29 5.74 -15.45
C ASN A 61 -2.28 4.62 -15.09
N GLN A 62 -3.38 4.49 -15.82
CA GLN A 62 -4.34 3.40 -15.62
C GLN A 62 -3.68 2.03 -15.82
N GLN A 63 -2.86 1.86 -16.86
CA GLN A 63 -2.11 0.63 -17.11
C GLN A 63 -1.15 0.33 -15.96
N TYR A 64 -0.44 1.33 -15.44
CA TYR A 64 0.43 1.17 -14.28
C TYR A 64 -0.32 0.68 -13.03
N PHE A 65 -1.47 1.29 -12.71
CA PHE A 65 -2.30 0.86 -11.58
C PHE A 65 -2.88 -0.55 -11.76
N LEU A 66 -3.31 -0.89 -12.98
CA LEU A 66 -3.78 -2.24 -13.32
C LEU A 66 -2.66 -3.27 -13.16
N ASN A 67 -1.47 -2.98 -13.66
CA ASN A 67 -0.30 -3.87 -13.53
C ASN A 67 0.06 -4.10 -12.06
N LYS A 68 0.08 -3.03 -11.25
CA LYS A 68 0.32 -3.15 -9.80
C LYS A 68 -0.74 -3.99 -9.10
N LYS A 69 -2.03 -3.79 -9.41
CA LYS A 69 -3.12 -4.58 -8.83
C LYS A 69 -3.06 -6.04 -9.25
N ASN A 70 -2.72 -6.31 -10.52
CA ASN A 70 -2.53 -7.66 -11.04
C ASN A 70 -1.37 -8.37 -10.34
N GLN A 71 -0.27 -7.67 -10.05
CA GLN A 71 0.85 -8.25 -9.30
C GLN A 71 0.46 -8.66 -7.87
N VAL A 72 -0.32 -7.83 -7.17
CA VAL A 72 -0.83 -8.18 -5.83
C VAL A 72 -1.73 -9.42 -5.89
N ASN A 73 -2.64 -9.48 -6.87
CA ASN A 73 -3.52 -10.63 -7.05
C ASN A 73 -2.73 -11.89 -7.42
N GLN A 74 -1.73 -11.80 -8.30
CA GLN A 74 -0.85 -12.92 -8.66
C GLN A 74 -0.12 -13.47 -7.43
N ASN A 75 0.38 -12.61 -6.55
CA ASN A 75 1.01 -13.05 -5.30
C ASN A 75 0.02 -13.86 -4.45
N ILE A 76 -1.22 -13.39 -4.30
CA ILE A 76 -2.26 -14.12 -3.54
C ILE A 76 -2.59 -15.46 -4.21
N TYR A 77 -2.71 -15.49 -5.54
CA TYR A 77 -3.00 -16.72 -6.28
C TYR A 77 -1.91 -17.77 -6.06
N GLN A 78 -0.64 -17.36 -6.13
CA GLN A 78 0.49 -18.27 -5.88
C GLN A 78 0.48 -18.83 -4.46
N ARG A 79 0.10 -18.03 -3.44
CA ARG A 79 -0.03 -18.52 -2.06
C ARG A 79 -1.17 -19.51 -1.91
N ILE A 80 -2.35 -19.23 -2.48
CA ILE A 80 -3.49 -20.15 -2.46
C ILE A 80 -3.13 -21.47 -3.14
N VAL A 81 -2.43 -21.42 -4.28
CA VAL A 81 -1.93 -22.61 -4.98
C VAL A 81 -0.97 -23.41 -4.10
N SER A 82 -0.05 -22.73 -3.40
CA SER A 82 0.91 -23.38 -2.50
C SER A 82 0.21 -24.06 -1.32
N ILE A 83 -0.71 -23.36 -0.65
CA ILE A 83 -1.53 -23.89 0.43
C ILE A 83 -2.32 -25.13 -0.03
N SER A 84 -3.01 -25.01 -1.17
CA SER A 84 -3.85 -26.10 -1.70
C SER A 84 -3.01 -27.31 -2.14
N LYS A 85 -1.76 -27.09 -2.55
CA LYS A 85 -0.81 -28.15 -2.90
C LYS A 85 -0.29 -28.87 -1.65
N GLU A 86 -0.12 -28.16 -0.54
CA GLU A 86 0.32 -28.72 0.74
C GLU A 86 -0.78 -29.50 1.46
N SER A 87 -2.06 -29.07 1.36
CA SER A 87 -3.17 -29.70 2.10
C SER A 87 -3.51 -31.11 1.61
N HIS A 88 -3.28 -31.43 0.33
CA HIS A 88 -3.70 -32.67 -0.35
C HIS A 88 -5.21 -33.00 -0.28
N VAL A 89 -6.00 -32.20 0.43
CA VAL A 89 -7.46 -32.31 0.58
C VAL A 89 -8.14 -30.98 0.23
N PRO A 90 -9.42 -31.01 -0.19
CA PRO A 90 -10.18 -29.79 -0.43
C PRO A 90 -10.27 -28.94 0.84
N MET A 91 -9.97 -27.65 0.71
CA MET A 91 -10.01 -26.69 1.81
C MET A 91 -11.22 -25.77 1.70
N THR A 92 -11.79 -25.43 2.84
CA THR A 92 -12.87 -24.45 2.92
C THR A 92 -12.36 -23.03 2.65
N ASN A 93 -13.26 -22.14 2.24
CA ASN A 93 -12.98 -20.70 2.16
C ASN A 93 -12.39 -20.14 3.45
N ARG A 94 -12.86 -20.62 4.61
CA ARG A 94 -12.45 -20.14 5.93
C ARG A 94 -11.03 -20.59 6.26
N GLU A 95 -10.72 -21.87 6.06
CA GLU A 95 -9.36 -22.39 6.28
C GLU A 95 -8.34 -21.71 5.35
N LEU A 96 -8.71 -21.48 4.08
CA LEU A 96 -7.86 -20.72 3.16
C LEU A 96 -7.63 -19.29 3.67
N PHE A 97 -8.67 -18.63 4.16
CA PHE A 97 -8.56 -17.28 4.70
C PHE A 97 -7.65 -17.21 5.93
N GLU A 98 -7.85 -18.12 6.88
CA GLU A 98 -7.05 -18.21 8.10
C GLU A 98 -5.59 -18.47 7.74
N GLN A 99 -5.29 -19.42 6.86
CA GLN A 99 -3.91 -19.68 6.44
C GLN A 99 -3.27 -18.50 5.69
N LEU A 100 -4.00 -17.79 4.83
CA LEU A 100 -3.48 -16.61 4.16
C LEU A 100 -3.14 -15.47 5.14
N THR A 101 -3.92 -15.34 6.21
CA THR A 101 -3.76 -14.28 7.20
C THR A 101 -2.70 -14.62 8.24
N GLU A 102 -2.68 -15.86 8.72
CA GLU A 102 -1.78 -16.33 9.77
C GLU A 102 -0.39 -16.68 9.24
N LYS A 103 -0.31 -17.48 8.17
CA LYS A 103 0.97 -17.99 7.64
C LYS A 103 1.67 -16.98 6.72
N TYR A 104 0.90 -16.18 6.00
CA TYR A 104 1.45 -15.26 4.99
C TYR A 104 1.23 -13.78 5.32
N HIS A 105 0.55 -13.46 6.44
CA HIS A 105 0.27 -12.09 6.88
C HIS A 105 -0.33 -11.19 5.78
N LEU A 106 -1.16 -11.77 4.92
CA LEU A 106 -1.79 -11.04 3.82
C LEU A 106 -3.02 -10.27 4.33
N SER A 107 -3.07 -8.97 4.05
CA SER A 107 -4.21 -8.10 4.37
C SER A 107 -5.34 -8.26 3.34
N VAL A 108 -5.91 -9.46 3.23
CA VAL A 108 -7.07 -9.75 2.37
C VAL A 108 -8.31 -9.79 3.23
N SER A 109 -9.44 -9.26 2.75
CA SER A 109 -10.74 -9.41 3.41
C SER A 109 -11.40 -10.73 2.98
N TYR A 110 -12.09 -11.40 3.90
CA TYR A 110 -12.80 -12.66 3.63
C TYR A 110 -13.77 -12.53 2.44
N ASN A 111 -14.57 -11.46 2.40
CA ASN A 111 -15.51 -11.21 1.30
C ASN A 111 -14.82 -11.01 -0.05
N ASN A 112 -13.63 -10.40 -0.06
CA ASN A 112 -12.86 -10.23 -1.28
C ASN A 112 -12.22 -11.56 -1.74
N LEU A 113 -11.78 -12.38 -0.78
CA LEU A 113 -11.26 -13.72 -1.07
C LEU A 113 -12.33 -14.59 -1.75
N THR A 114 -13.51 -14.70 -1.13
CA THR A 114 -14.58 -15.59 -1.60
C THR A 114 -15.23 -15.10 -2.89
N ASN A 115 -15.61 -13.83 -2.97
CA ASN A 115 -16.41 -13.32 -4.08
C ASN A 115 -15.59 -12.91 -5.31
N ASN A 116 -14.34 -12.45 -5.12
CA ASN A 116 -13.53 -11.90 -6.21
C ASN A 116 -12.30 -12.75 -6.53
N ILE A 117 -11.47 -13.08 -5.54
CA ILE A 117 -10.17 -13.74 -5.78
C ILE A 117 -10.40 -15.18 -6.24
N LEU A 118 -11.12 -15.97 -5.43
CA LEU A 118 -11.37 -17.37 -5.74
C LEU A 118 -12.26 -17.56 -6.98
N SER A 119 -13.26 -16.69 -7.18
CA SER A 119 -14.10 -16.72 -8.38
C SER A 119 -13.29 -16.47 -9.66
N ARG A 120 -12.37 -15.50 -9.64
CA ARG A 120 -11.46 -15.23 -10.77
C ARG A 120 -10.46 -16.35 -10.98
N MET A 121 -9.91 -16.94 -9.92
CA MET A 121 -9.02 -18.10 -10.02
C MET A 121 -9.70 -19.28 -10.70
N ASN A 122 -10.99 -19.53 -10.41
CA ASN A 122 -11.75 -20.61 -11.05
C ASN A 122 -12.00 -20.37 -12.54
N GLN A 123 -12.05 -19.11 -12.97
CA GLN A 123 -12.21 -18.73 -14.39
C GLN A 123 -10.88 -18.79 -15.15
N ASP A 124 -9.76 -18.67 -14.45
CA ASP A 124 -8.42 -18.68 -15.03
C ASP A 124 -7.94 -20.12 -15.27
N SER A 125 -7.87 -20.53 -16.54
CA SER A 125 -7.43 -21.87 -16.93
C SER A 125 -5.94 -22.14 -16.65
N SER A 126 -5.14 -21.09 -16.44
CA SER A 126 -3.73 -21.22 -16.04
C SER A 126 -3.57 -21.56 -14.55
N CYS A 127 -4.60 -21.29 -13.74
CA CYS A 127 -4.59 -21.58 -12.33
C CYS A 127 -4.79 -23.09 -12.08
N LYS A 128 -3.95 -23.66 -11.21
CA LYS A 128 -4.02 -25.07 -10.83
C LYS A 128 -4.93 -25.32 -9.62
N VAL A 129 -5.83 -24.40 -9.31
CA VAL A 129 -6.79 -24.54 -8.21
C VAL A 129 -8.18 -24.50 -8.80
N GLU A 130 -9.02 -25.43 -8.39
CA GLU A 130 -10.41 -25.54 -8.85
C GLU A 130 -11.36 -25.68 -7.68
N ARG A 131 -12.63 -25.36 -7.93
CA ARG A 131 -13.68 -25.56 -6.95
C ARG A 131 -14.10 -27.02 -6.93
N ALA A 132 -13.87 -27.69 -5.81
CA ALA A 132 -14.27 -29.09 -5.59
C ALA A 132 -15.77 -29.21 -5.30
N TYR A 133 -16.27 -28.33 -4.43
CA TYR A 133 -17.69 -28.26 -4.05
C TYR A 133 -18.07 -26.84 -3.63
N ARG A 134 -19.31 -26.63 -3.17
CA ARG A 134 -19.71 -25.36 -2.58
C ARG A 134 -18.79 -25.01 -1.41
N ASP A 135 -18.04 -23.93 -1.55
CA ASP A 135 -17.12 -23.37 -0.55
C ASP A 135 -15.86 -24.20 -0.29
N TYR A 136 -15.61 -25.23 -1.11
CA TYR A 136 -14.40 -26.05 -1.06
C TYR A 136 -13.56 -25.91 -2.33
N TRP A 137 -12.24 -25.81 -2.14
CA TRP A 137 -11.25 -25.59 -3.18
C TRP A 137 -10.13 -26.62 -3.08
N GLN A 138 -9.68 -27.13 -4.22
CA GLN A 138 -8.65 -28.15 -4.28
C GLN A 138 -7.60 -27.83 -5.34
N TYR A 139 -6.39 -28.34 -5.13
CA TYR A 139 -5.35 -28.30 -6.15
C TYR A 139 -5.60 -29.37 -7.22
N ARG A 140 -5.61 -28.96 -8.49
CA ARG A 140 -5.74 -29.85 -9.64
C ARG A 140 -4.40 -30.54 -9.89
N MET A 141 -4.31 -31.81 -9.54
CA MET A 141 -3.23 -32.67 -10.03
C MET A 141 -3.54 -33.01 -11.50
N LYS A 142 -2.65 -32.63 -12.41
CA LYS A 142 -2.68 -33.10 -13.80
C LYS A 142 -2.12 -34.52 -13.86
#